data_AF-A0A6P0NHC1-F1
#
_entry.id   AF-A0A6P0NHC1-F1
#
_cell.length_a   1.000
_cell.length_b   1.000
_cell.length_c   1.000
_cell.angle_alpha   90.00
_cell.angle_beta   90.00
_cell.angle_gamma   90.00
#
_symmetry.space_group_name_H-M   'P 1'
#
loop_
_entity.id
_entity.type
_entity.pdbx_description
1 polymer ?
#
loop_
_entity_poly.entity_id
_entity_poly.type
_entity_poly.pdbx_seq_one_letter_code
_entity_poly.pdbx_strand_id
1 'polypeptide(L)'
;LMHVVDLSHSAWQEHIRSVMKILGQMPTTPGPILLVFNKLDVVDSDTLALAQDEYPQALFISAASKLGIETLRQRLLQLIDYAAAG
;
A
#
# COMPACT_ATOMS: atom_id res chain seq x y z
N LEU A 1 -4.69 -0.47 -9.35
CA LEU A 1 -5.10 -1.32 -8.20
C LEU A 1 -4.61 -0.66 -6.91
N MET A 2 -5.35 -0.72 -5.79
CA MET A 2 -4.85 -0.26 -4.48
C MET A 2 -4.73 -1.47 -3.55
N HIS A 3 -3.53 -1.72 -3.03
CA HIS A 3 -3.27 -2.80 -2.09
C HIS A 3 -3.03 -2.21 -0.70
N VAL A 4 -4.00 -2.39 0.19
CA VAL A 4 -3.89 -1.92 1.58
C VAL A 4 -3.38 -3.05 2.47
N VAL A 5 -2.32 -2.78 3.22
CA VAL A 5 -1.66 -3.73 4.13
C VAL A 5 -1.70 -3.17 5.54
N ASP A 6 -1.99 -4.03 6.50
CA ASP A 6 -2.00 -3.69 7.92
C ASP A 6 -0.60 -3.86 8.51
N LEU A 7 0.07 -2.76 8.89
CA LEU A 7 1.40 -2.81 9.49
C LEU A 7 1.42 -3.28 10.93
N SER A 8 0.29 -3.23 11.64
CA SER A 8 0.25 -3.69 13.03
C SER A 8 0.26 -5.21 13.15
N HIS A 9 0.21 -5.93 12.02
CA HIS A 9 0.10 -7.37 11.97
C HIS A 9 1.46 -8.00 11.67
N SER A 10 1.93 -8.93 12.51
CA SER A 10 3.26 -9.54 12.36
C SER A 10 3.49 -10.25 11.02
N ALA A 11 2.41 -10.71 10.37
CA ALA A 11 2.45 -11.37 9.05
C ALA A 11 2.21 -10.41 7.86
N TRP A 12 2.43 -9.09 8.01
CA TRP A 12 2.19 -8.11 6.95
C TRP A 12 2.97 -8.40 5.66
N GLN A 13 4.21 -8.91 5.77
CA GLN A 13 5.03 -9.30 4.61
C GLN A 13 4.42 -10.51 3.87
N GLU A 14 3.90 -11.50 4.60
CA GLU A 14 3.25 -12.66 4.00
C GLU A 14 1.95 -12.28 3.30
N HIS A 15 1.24 -11.27 3.83
CA HIS A 15 0.05 -10.72 3.20
C HIS A 15 0.38 -10.12 1.83
N ILE A 16 1.45 -9.30 1.73
CA ILE A 16 1.93 -8.76 0.45
C ILE A 16 2.28 -9.90 -0.52
N ARG A 17 3.09 -10.87 -0.09
CA ARG A 17 3.51 -11.99 -0.94
C ARG A 17 2.32 -12.79 -1.46
N SER A 18 1.32 -13.03 -0.60
CA SER A 18 0.12 -13.79 -0.95
C SER A 18 -0.70 -13.05 -2.03
N VAL A 19 -0.91 -11.75 -1.87
CA VAL A 19 -1.63 -10.94 -2.85
C VAL A 19 -0.85 -10.83 -4.16
N MET A 20 0.46 -10.56 -4.11
CA MET A 20 1.30 -10.50 -5.31
C MET A 20 1.34 -11.83 -6.07
N LYS A 21 1.35 -12.96 -5.36
CA LYS A 21 1.26 -14.29 -5.96
C LYS A 21 -0.06 -14.49 -6.71
N ILE A 22 -1.18 -14.08 -6.12
CA ILE A 22 -2.50 -14.17 -6.76
C ILE A 22 -2.54 -13.28 -8.00
N LEU A 23 -2.05 -12.04 -7.91
CA LEU A 23 -1.99 -11.10 -9.03
C LEU A 23 -1.11 -11.61 -10.17
N GLY A 24 0.01 -12.27 -9.86
CA GLY A 24 0.90 -12.89 -10.85
C GLY A 24 0.30 -14.12 -11.56
N GLN A 25 -0.76 -14.73 -11.01
CA GLN A 25 -1.47 -15.84 -11.62
C GLN A 25 -2.63 -15.38 -12.53
N MET A 26 -2.97 -14.09 -12.53
CA MET A 26 -4.03 -13.56 -13.39
C MET A 26 -3.53 -13.46 -14.84
N PRO A 27 -4.38 -13.79 -15.84
CA PRO A 27 -4.02 -13.71 -17.26
C PRO A 27 -3.79 -12.27 -17.75
N THR A 28 -4.26 -11.28 -17.00
CA THR A 28 -4.01 -9.86 -17.24
C THR A 28 -3.06 -9.31 -16.19
N THR A 29 -2.00 -8.62 -16.63
CA THR A 29 -1.14 -7.87 -15.73
C THR A 29 -1.95 -6.73 -15.13
N PRO A 30 -2.14 -6.68 -13.80
CA PRO A 30 -2.81 -5.54 -13.19
C PRO A 30 -1.97 -4.29 -13.47
N GLY A 31 -2.64 -3.18 -13.81
CA GLY A 31 -2.00 -1.87 -13.93
C GLY A 31 -1.31 -1.44 -12.62
N PRO A 32 -0.76 -0.21 -12.55
CA PRO A 32 0.03 0.23 -11.41
C PRO A 32 -0.66 -0.05 -10.07
N ILE A 33 0.10 -0.67 -9.16
CA ILE A 33 -0.35 -1.06 -7.83
C ILE A 33 0.12 0.01 -6.85
N LEU A 34 -0.81 0.67 -6.17
CA LEU A 34 -0.51 1.55 -5.06
C LEU A 34 -0.50 0.75 -3.76
N LEU A 35 0.69 0.54 -3.20
CA LEU A 35 0.83 -0.07 -1.89
C LEU A 35 0.55 0.97 -0.80
N VAL A 36 -0.36 0.64 0.11
CA VAL A 36 -0.78 1.51 1.20
C VAL A 36 -0.70 0.76 2.51
N PHE A 37 0.26 1.14 3.35
CA PHE A 37 0.37 0.68 4.70
C PHE A 37 -0.55 1.45 5.64
N ASN A 38 -1.47 0.73 6.27
CA ASN A 38 -2.43 1.25 7.24
C ASN A 38 -1.99 0.90 8.68
N LYS A 39 -2.63 1.55 9.65
CA LYS A 39 -2.40 1.40 11.09
C LYS A 39 -1.06 1.95 11.59
N LEU A 40 -0.61 3.05 10.99
CA LEU A 40 0.55 3.81 11.49
C LEU A 40 0.46 4.23 12.97
N ASP A 41 -0.75 4.32 13.53
CA ASP A 41 -0.99 4.73 14.92
C ASP A 41 -0.58 3.68 15.96
N VAL A 42 -0.46 2.40 15.56
CA VAL A 42 -0.19 1.27 16.46
C VAL A 42 1.05 0.46 16.07
N VAL A 43 1.69 0.78 14.95
CA VAL A 43 2.91 0.10 14.49
C VAL A 43 4.11 0.51 15.35
N ASP A 44 5.00 -0.43 15.63
CA ASP A 44 6.28 -0.13 16.29
C ASP A 44 7.29 0.51 15.31
N SER A 45 8.31 1.16 15.86
CA SER A 45 9.32 1.89 15.07
C SER A 45 10.17 0.98 14.19
N ASP A 46 10.46 -0.25 14.62
CA ASP A 46 11.30 -1.18 13.88
C ASP A 46 10.58 -1.70 12.65
N THR A 47 9.30 -2.11 12.81
CA THR A 47 8.43 -2.50 11.71
C THR A 47 8.21 -1.36 10.72
N LEU A 48 8.01 -0.14 11.22
CA LEU A 48 7.85 1.05 10.37
C LEU A 48 9.12 1.33 9.55
N ALA A 49 10.30 1.29 10.19
CA ALA A 49 11.58 1.51 9.52
C ALA A 49 11.83 0.43 8.45
N LEU A 50 11.56 -0.84 8.77
CA LEU A 50 11.66 -1.96 7.83
C LEU A 50 10.74 -1.76 6.63
N ALA A 51 9.48 -1.38 6.86
CA ALA A 51 8.52 -1.18 5.78
C ALA A 51 8.90 0.01 4.87
N GLN A 52 9.49 1.07 5.42
CA GLN A 52 10.00 2.21 4.64
C GLN A 52 11.23 1.84 3.80
N ASP A 53 12.12 0.99 4.32
CA ASP A 53 13.29 0.50 3.60
C ASP A 53 12.89 -0.47 2.48
N GLU A 54 12.02 -1.44 2.77
CA GLU A 54 11.58 -2.42 1.77
C GLU A 54 10.66 -1.80 0.69
N TYR A 55 9.84 -0.81 1.04
CA TYR A 55 8.85 -0.21 0.15
C TYR A 55 8.84 1.32 0.24
N PRO A 56 9.88 2.01 -0.26
CA PRO A 56 10.03 3.46 -0.16
C PRO A 56 8.96 4.25 -0.93
N GLN A 57 8.29 3.61 -1.89
CA GLN A 57 7.21 4.22 -2.67
C GLN A 57 5.81 3.97 -2.06
N ALA A 58 5.71 3.18 -1.00
CA ALA A 58 4.44 2.92 -0.34
C ALA A 58 3.92 4.17 0.38
N LEU A 59 2.60 4.28 0.46
CA LEU A 59 1.97 5.28 1.30
C LEU A 59 1.75 4.73 2.69
N PHE A 60 2.06 5.53 3.70
CA PHE A 60 1.84 5.19 5.09
C PHE A 60 0.71 6.06 5.65
N ILE A 61 -0.34 5.43 6.15
CA ILE A 61 -1.54 6.11 6.64
C ILE A 61 -1.99 5.54 7.99
N SER A 62 -2.78 6.34 8.72
CA SER A 62 -3.68 5.83 9.74
C SER A 62 -5.11 6.19 9.35
N ALA A 63 -5.88 5.20 8.91
CA ALA A 63 -7.29 5.40 8.59
C ALA A 63 -8.11 5.84 9.83
N ALA A 64 -7.77 5.31 11.01
CA ALA A 64 -8.44 5.64 12.26
C ALA A 64 -8.21 7.11 12.68
N SER A 65 -6.96 7.59 12.55
CA SER A 65 -6.59 8.97 12.88
C SER A 65 -6.73 9.95 11.71
N LYS A 66 -7.23 9.50 10.55
CA LYS A 66 -7.27 10.24 9.27
C LYS A 66 -5.91 10.81 8.83
N LEU A 67 -4.81 10.22 9.29
CA LEU A 67 -3.45 10.63 8.95
C LEU A 67 -3.06 10.09 7.57
N GLY A 68 -2.48 10.93 6.71
CA GLY A 68 -2.01 10.53 5.38
C GLY A 68 -3.12 10.33 4.32
N ILE A 69 -4.39 10.57 4.69
CA ILE A 69 -5.54 10.40 3.77
C ILE A 69 -5.54 11.41 2.63
N GLU A 70 -5.08 12.65 2.87
CA GLU A 70 -4.96 13.63 1.79
C GLU A 70 -3.91 13.21 0.76
N THR A 71 -2.75 12.73 1.21
CA THR A 71 -1.71 12.18 0.32
C THR A 71 -2.22 10.97 -0.46
N LEU A 72 -2.98 10.09 0.20
CA LEU A 72 -3.65 8.97 -0.47
C LEU A 72 -4.61 9.45 -1.57
N ARG A 73 -5.43 10.46 -1.28
CA ARG A 73 -6.35 11.06 -2.25
C ARG A 73 -5.60 11.60 -3.47
N GLN A 74 -4.54 12.37 -3.25
CA GLN A 74 -3.71 12.93 -4.33
C GLN A 74 -3.09 11.84 -5.21
N ARG A 75 -2.52 10.78 -4.60
CA ARG A 75 -1.96 9.65 -5.36
C ARG A 75 -3.03 8.89 -6.14
N LEU A 76 -4.22 8.73 -5.57
CA LEU A 76 -5.32 8.06 -6.25
C LEU A 76 -5.78 8.86 -7.49
N LEU A 77 -5.87 10.18 -7.37
CA LEU A 77 -6.18 11.05 -8.52
C LEU A 77 -5.13 10.91 -9.62
N GLN A 78 -3.84 10.94 -9.27
CA GLN A 78 -2.75 10.71 -10.24
C GLN A 78 -2.86 9.36 -10.96
N LEU A 79 -3.28 8.31 -10.25
CA LEU A 79 -3.46 6.99 -10.86
C LEU A 79 -4.67 6.93 -11.80
N ILE A 80 -5.75 7.63 -11.46
CA ILE A 80 -6.93 7.73 -12.32
C ILE A 80 -6.56 8.51 -13.59
N ASP A 81 -5.86 9.63 -13.47
CA ASP A 81 -5.39 10.41 -14.62
C ASP A 81 -4.46 9.57 -15.51
N TYR A 82 -3.53 8.81 -14.93
CA TYR A 82 -2.67 7.90 -15.67
C TYR A 82 -3.46 6.81 -16.42
N ALA A 83 -4.47 6.21 -15.77
CA ALA A 83 -5.29 5.16 -16.37
C ALA A 83 -6.26 5.69 -17.44
N ALA A 84 -6.67 6.97 -17.36
CA ALA A 84 -7.53 7.61 -18.34
C ALA A 84 -6.75 8.14 -19.57
N ALA A 85 -5.45 8.36 -19.43
CA ALA A 85 -4.57 8.86 -20.49
C ALA A 85 -3.91 7.75 -21.34
N GLY A 86 -4.05 6.47 -20.95
CA GLY A 86 -3.55 5.30 -21.68
C GLY A 86 -4.68 4.51 -22.32
#